data_AF-A0A2X1WLM1-F1
#
_entry.id   AF-A0A2X1WLM1-F1
#
_cell.length_a   1.000
_cell.length_b   1.000
_cell.length_c   1.000
_cell.angle_alpha   90.00
_cell.angle_beta   90.00
_cell.angle_gamma   90.00
#
_symmetry.space_group_name_H-M   'P 1'
#
loop_
_entity.id
_entity.type
_entity.pdbx_description
1 polymer ?
#
loop_
_entity_poly.entity_id
_entity_poly.type
_entity_poly.pdbx_seq_one_letter_code
_entity_poly.pdbx_strand_id
1 'polypeptide(L)' 'MNEALGYDFNTVEFAVRDGIPYAIDFCNPAPDADKNSVGEENFAWIVEHAAKLAIEKANEYVPGKPNISWGTFVKDSVK' A
#
# COMPACT_ATOMS: atom_id res chain seq x y z
N MET A 1 0.16 6.96 -7.14
CA MET A 1 1.41 6.21 -6.84
C MET A 1 1.15 4.71 -6.73
N ASN A 2 0.12 4.28 -5.99
CA ASN A 2 -0.32 2.88 -6.00
C ASN A 2 -0.59 2.33 -7.40
N GLU A 3 -1.28 3.08 -8.26
CA GLU A 3 -1.46 2.72 -9.67
C GLU A 3 -0.14 2.58 -10.44
N ALA A 4 0.80 3.51 -10.21
CA ALA A 4 2.10 3.51 -10.88
C ALA A 4 3.00 2.35 -10.41
N LEU A 5 2.90 1.93 -9.15
CA LEU A 5 3.71 0.87 -8.55
C LEU A 5 3.01 -0.49 -8.52
N GLY A 6 1.73 -0.54 -8.88
CA GLY A 6 0.91 -1.75 -8.82
C GLY A 6 0.68 -2.25 -7.40
N TYR A 7 0.50 -1.35 -6.43
CA TYR A 7 0.18 -1.72 -5.05
C TYR A 7 -1.31 -1.61 -4.78
N ASP A 8 -1.92 -2.66 -4.22
CA ASP A 8 -3.29 -2.59 -3.66
C ASP A 8 -3.31 -1.79 -2.34
N PHE A 9 -2.21 -1.81 -1.60
CA PHE A 9 -2.04 -1.17 -0.30
C PHE A 9 -0.60 -0.73 -0.10
N ASN A 10 -0.38 0.46 0.49
CA ASN A 10 0.95 1.07 0.57
C ASN A 10 1.01 2.12 1.70
N THR A 11 2.18 2.29 2.32
CA THR A 11 2.53 3.51 3.07
C THR A 11 3.46 4.36 2.21
N VAL A 12 3.31 5.68 2.33
CA VAL A 12 4.13 6.65 1.61
C VAL A 12 4.66 7.67 2.59
N GLU A 13 5.97 7.86 2.55
CA GLU A 13 6.67 8.84 3.35
C GLU A 13 7.14 10.00 2.48
N PHE A 14 6.90 11.21 2.97
CA PHE A 14 7.35 12.43 2.35
C PHE A 14 8.20 13.24 3.33
N ALA A 15 9.36 13.70 2.87
CA ALA A 15 10.04 14.84 3.48
C ALA A 15 9.48 16.13 2.89
N VAL A 16 9.27 17.16 3.71
CA VAL A 16 8.82 18.48 3.23
C VAL A 16 9.94 19.49 3.42
N ARG A 17 10.32 20.16 2.33
CA ARG A 17 11.31 21.25 2.35
C ARG A 17 10.76 22.45 1.59
N ASP A 18 10.70 23.60 2.25
CA ASP A 18 10.18 24.86 1.68
C ASP A 18 8.76 24.72 1.09
N GLY A 19 7.93 23.89 1.73
CA GLY A 19 6.57 23.57 1.28
C GLY A 19 6.48 22.56 0.13
N ILE A 20 7.61 22.06 -0.37
CA ILE A 20 7.66 21.07 -1.46
C ILE A 20 7.80 19.67 -0.85
N PRO A 21 6.90 18.72 -1.16
CA PRO A 21 7.01 17.33 -0.73
C PRO A 21 7.97 16.54 -1.63
N TYR A 22 8.81 15.72 -1.01
CA TYR A 22 9.73 14.79 -1.65
C TYR A 22 9.40 13.40 -1.16
N ALA A 23 9.00 12.49 -2.06
CA ALA A 23 8.78 11.10 -1.69
C ALA A 23 10.13 10.47 -1.31
N ILE A 24 10.23 9.94 -0.09
CA ILE A 24 11.47 9.38 0.46
C ILE A 24 11.38 7.88 0.70
N ASP A 25 10.18 7.37 0.97
CA ASP A 25 9.88 5.95 0.92
C ASP A 25 8.47 5.75 0.37
N PHE A 26 8.35 4.87 -0.62
CA PHE A 26 7.10 4.59 -1.32
C PHE A 26 7.05 3.17 -1.89
N CYS A 27 8.06 2.37 -1.57
CA CYS A 27 8.23 1.01 -2.07
C CYS A 27 7.88 -0.01 -0.97
N ASN A 28 6.95 0.33 -0.08
CA ASN A 28 6.60 -0.50 1.07
C ASN A 28 5.20 -1.13 0.92
N PRO A 29 5.08 -2.34 0.33
CA PRO A 29 3.81 -3.05 0.19
C PRO A 29 3.19 -3.49 1.54
N ALA A 30 3.92 -3.35 2.64
CA ALA A 30 3.47 -3.68 3.99
C ALA A 30 3.52 -2.41 4.86
N PRO A 31 2.44 -1.62 4.88
CA PRO A 31 2.42 -0.34 5.57
C PRO A 31 2.74 -0.49 7.06
N ASP A 32 3.78 0.19 7.54
CA ASP A 32 3.97 0.41 8.97
C ASP A 32 2.94 1.44 9.42
N ALA A 33 2.12 1.05 10.37
CA ALA A 33 1.08 1.88 10.95
C ALA A 33 0.93 1.57 12.44
N ASP A 34 2.04 1.41 13.15
CA ASP A 34 1.99 1.26 14.60
C ASP A 34 1.17 2.39 15.26
N LYS A 35 0.37 2.04 16.27
CA LYS A 35 -0.51 2.98 16.98
C LYS A 35 0.26 4.17 17.55
N ASN A 36 1.50 3.99 18.01
CA ASN A 36 2.30 5.08 18.57
C ASN A 36 2.84 6.03 17.48
N SER A 37 2.97 5.54 16.25
CA SER A 37 3.42 6.32 15.11
C SER A 37 2.29 7.14 14.49
N VAL A 38 1.13 6.52 14.25
CA VAL A 38 0.02 7.16 13.52
C VAL A 38 -1.07 7.74 14.42
N GLY A 39 -1.06 7.40 15.71
CA GLY A 39 -2.11 7.81 16.66
C GLY A 39 -3.35 6.92 16.60
N GLU A 40 -4.19 7.03 17.63
CA GLU A 40 -5.31 6.10 17.85
C GLU A 40 -6.41 6.15 16.78
N GLU A 41 -6.77 7.35 16.32
CA GLU A 41 -7.80 7.52 15.29
C GLU A 41 -7.37 6.90 13.95
N ASN A 42 -6.16 7.21 13.50
CA ASN A 42 -5.61 6.67 12.25
C ASN A 42 -5.37 5.16 12.36
N PHE A 43 -4.96 4.68 13.53
CA PHE A 43 -4.81 3.25 13.77
C PHE A 43 -6.15 2.51 13.68
N ALA A 44 -7.21 3.04 14.32
CA ALA A 44 -8.53 2.44 14.21
C ALA A 44 -9.02 2.43 12.76
N TRP A 45 -8.83 3.54 12.04
CA TRP A 45 -9.18 3.66 10.62
C TRP A 45 -8.43 2.63 9.76
N ILE A 46 -7.11 2.49 9.94
CA ILE A 46 -6.32 1.60 9.09
C ILE A 46 -6.66 0.13 9.34
N VAL A 47 -6.91 -0.26 10.60
CA VAL A 47 -7.34 -1.63 10.94
C VAL A 47 -8.66 -1.96 10.26
N GLU A 48 -9.65 -1.05 10.30
CA GLU A 48 -10.93 -1.25 9.65
C GLU A 48 -10.80 -1.44 8.13
N HIS A 49 -10.03 -0.57 7.47
CA HIS A 49 -9.92 -0.60 6.02
C HIS A 49 -9.03 -1.75 5.52
N ALA A 50 -7.96 -2.09 6.26
CA ALA A 50 -7.14 -3.26 5.97
C ALA A 50 -7.95 -4.56 6.11
N ALA A 51 -8.82 -4.66 7.12
CA ALA A 51 -9.71 -5.81 7.28
C ALA A 51 -10.72 -5.93 6.13
N LYS A 52 -11.34 -4.81 5.71
CA LYS A 52 -12.25 -4.79 4.54
C LYS A 52 -11.53 -5.21 3.26
N LEU A 53 -10.34 -4.67 3.00
CA LEU A 53 -9.51 -5.04 1.85
C LEU A 53 -9.16 -6.54 1.86
N ALA A 54 -8.80 -7.09 3.02
CA ALA A 54 -8.49 -8.51 3.15
C ALA A 54 -9.71 -9.40 2.80
N ILE A 55 -10.92 -9.01 3.23
CA ILE A 55 -12.16 -9.71 2.89
C ILE A 55 -12.47 -9.62 1.39
N GLU A 56 -12.32 -8.43 0.80
CA GLU A 56 -12.49 -8.21 -0.64
C GLU A 56 -11.56 -9.12 -1.45
N LYS A 57 -10.26 -9.12 -1.13
CA LYS A 57 -9.26 -9.98 -1.80
C LYS A 57 -9.53 -11.47 -1.60
N ALA A 58 -10.06 -11.88 -0.46
CA ALA A 58 -10.46 -13.26 -0.22
C ALA A 58 -11.65 -13.68 -1.11
N ASN A 59 -12.61 -12.79 -1.34
CA ASN A 59 -13.75 -13.04 -2.24
C ASN A 59 -13.35 -13.02 -3.72
N GLU A 60 -12.38 -12.18 -4.11
CA GLU A 60 -11.85 -12.11 -5.48
C GLU A 60 -10.92 -13.27 -5.85
N TYR A 61 -10.48 -14.05 -4.86
CA TYR A 61 -9.49 -15.10 -5.03
C TYR A 61 -9.90 -16.12 -6.10
N VAL A 62 -9.04 -16.28 -7.10
CA VAL A 62 -9.18 -17.32 -8.12
C VAL A 62 -8.09 -18.38 -7.94
N PRO A 63 -8.45 -19.66 -7.68
CA PRO A 63 -7.48 -20.75 -7.59
C PRO A 63 -6.60 -20.86 -8.84
N GLY A 64 -5.29 -21.01 -8.64
CA GLY A 64 -4.33 -21.23 -9.73
C GLY A 64 -3.95 -19.97 -10.53
N LYS A 65 -4.43 -18.78 -10.14
CA LYS A 65 -4.01 -17.50 -10.74
C LYS A 65 -3.16 -16.67 -9.78
N PRO A 66 -2.28 -15.79 -10.29
CA PRO A 66 -1.70 -14.72 -9.49
C PRO A 66 -2.82 -13.78 -9.04
N ASN A 67 -3.04 -13.67 -7.73
CA ASN A 67 -4.01 -12.76 -7.12
C ASN A 67 -3.34 -11.51 -6.51
N ILE A 68 -2.13 -11.18 -6.97
CA ILE A 68 -1.35 -10.02 -6.53
C ILE A 68 -1.14 -9.04 -7.69
N SER A 69 -1.31 -7.75 -7.42
CA SER A 69 -1.18 -6.65 -8.39
C SER A 69 0.29 -6.25 -8.66
N TRP A 70 1.17 -6.44 -7.67
CA TRP A 70 2.57 -5.98 -7.69
C TRP A 70 3.39 -6.49 -8.88
N GLY A 71 3.08 -7.70 -9.35
CA GLY A 71 3.80 -8.32 -10.46
C GLY A 71 3.67 -7.58 -11.79
N THR A 72 2.68 -6.69 -11.96
CA THR A 72 2.47 -5.95 -13.21
C THR A 72 3.55 -4.89 -13.42
N PHE A 73 3.84 -4.08 -12.39
CA PHE A 73 4.86 -3.03 -12.45
C PHE A 73 6.26 -3.60 -12.76
N VAL A 74 6.64 -4.68 -12.08
CA VAL A 74 7.95 -5.32 -12.30
C VAL A 74 8.03 -5.93 -13.70
N LYS A 75 6.97 -6.59 -14.19
CA LYS A 75 6.95 -7.18 -15.54
C LYS A 75 7.16 -6.15 -16.65
N ASP A 76 6.57 -4.97 -16.52
CA ASP A 76 6.72 -3.91 -17.52
C ASP A 76 8.10 -3.21 -17.46
N SER A 77 8.81 -3.34 -16.34
CA SER A 77 10.11 -2.72 -16.11
C SER A 77 11.31 -3.54 -16.62
N VAL A 78 11.11 -4.80 -17.05
CA VAL A 78 12.18 -5.72 -17.52
C VAL A 78 12.14 -5.89 -19.05
N LYS A 79 11.82 -4.83 -19.80
CA LYS A 79 11.90 -4.85 -21.28
C LYS A 79 13.25 -4.37 -21.80
#